data_AF-A0A2A7BAB2-F1
#
_entry.id   AF-A0A2A7BAB2-F1
#
_cell.length_a   1.000
_cell.length_b   1.000
_cell.length_c   1.000
_cell.angle_alpha   90.00
_cell.angle_beta   90.00
_cell.angle_gamma   90.00
#
_symmetry.space_group_name_H-M   'P 1'
#
loop_
_entity.id
_entity.type
_entity.pdbx_description
1 polymer ?
#
loop_
_entity_poly.entity_id
_entity_poly.type
_entity_poly.pdbx_seq_one_letter_code
_entity_poly.pdbx_strand_id
1 'polypeptide(L)'
;MLVNLHVQAIDQTEAIKTIKRKITDLDAMKIQEQKKAVRSGYDMDILPSDLATYGEDAKKLLNKLQTRNERLFMLTFLVLNVADTKQKLGNDVFQAAGVAQKYNCSLVRLDYQQEQGLVSSLPLGINQIKIQRSLTTSNVAVFVPFVTQELFQSGAAMYYGINAKSHNMIMLDRKQARCPNGLKLGTPGSGKSMSCKSEIVSVFLTTADDIFISDPEAEYYPLV
;
A
#
# COMPACT_ATOMS: atom_id res chain seq x y z
N MET A 1 -21.20 1.00 1.74
CA MET A 1 -20.19 -0.03 2.05
C MET A 1 -19.07 0.62 2.83
N LEU A 2 -18.62 0.02 3.92
CA LEU A 2 -17.53 0.50 4.77
C LEU A 2 -16.45 -0.57 4.84
N VAL A 3 -15.18 -0.17 4.82
CA VAL A 3 -14.04 -1.07 4.98
C VAL A 3 -13.33 -0.72 6.27
N ASN A 4 -13.14 -1.70 7.14
CA ASN A 4 -12.51 -1.53 8.45
C ASN A 4 -11.27 -2.42 8.57
N LEU A 5 -10.23 -1.86 9.19
CA LEU A 5 -8.94 -2.50 9.40
C LEU A 5 -8.60 -2.45 10.88
N HIS A 6 -8.49 -3.61 11.52
CA HIS A 6 -7.89 -3.71 12.85
C HIS A 6 -6.50 -4.26 12.71
N VAL A 7 -5.51 -3.52 13.21
CA VAL A 7 -4.09 -3.88 13.10
C VAL A 7 -3.50 -3.93 14.50
N GLN A 8 -2.99 -5.09 14.90
CA GLN A 8 -2.34 -5.28 16.19
C GLN A 8 -0.90 -5.75 15.97
N ALA A 9 0.06 -5.06 16.56
CA ALA A 9 1.45 -5.47 16.54
C ALA A 9 1.65 -6.72 17.41
N ILE A 10 2.43 -7.68 16.91
CA ILE A 10 2.89 -8.82 17.68
C ILE A 10 4.25 -8.46 18.28
N ASP A 11 4.48 -8.86 19.54
CA ASP A 11 5.81 -8.73 20.13
C ASP A 11 6.86 -9.45 19.26
N GLN A 12 8.02 -8.81 19.08
CA GLN A 12 9.02 -9.31 18.15
C GLN A 12 9.61 -10.67 18.60
N THR A 13 9.75 -10.88 19.90
CA THR A 13 10.26 -12.13 20.47
C THR A 13 9.26 -13.26 20.24
N GLU A 14 7.98 -13.00 20.51
CA GLU A 14 6.89 -13.96 20.29
C GLU A 14 6.70 -14.28 18.80
N ALA A 15 6.81 -13.28 17.92
CA ALA A 15 6.72 -13.47 16.47
C ALA A 15 7.85 -14.39 15.94
N ILE A 16 9.10 -14.12 16.35
CA ILE A 16 10.26 -14.95 15.98
C ILE A 16 10.09 -16.38 16.49
N LYS A 17 9.66 -16.55 17.74
CA LYS A 17 9.44 -17.87 18.36
C LYS A 17 8.35 -18.65 17.61
N THR A 18 7.25 -18.00 17.26
CA THR A 18 6.13 -18.59 16.53
C THR A 18 6.55 -19.06 15.14
N ILE A 19 7.31 -18.24 14.40
CA ILE A 19 7.80 -18.61 13.05
C ILE A 19 8.83 -19.73 13.13
N LYS A 20 9.77 -19.69 14.09
CA LYS A 20 10.73 -20.78 14.30
C LYS A 20 10.03 -22.11 14.56
N ARG A 21 9.02 -22.12 15.44
CA ARG A 21 8.20 -23.31 15.70
C ARG A 21 7.53 -23.82 14.43
N LYS A 22 6.95 -22.92 13.63
CA LYS A 22 6.28 -23.28 12.37
C LYS A 22 7.25 -23.85 11.33
N ILE A 23 8.49 -23.36 11.28
CA ILE A 23 9.56 -23.95 10.45
C ILE A 23 9.88 -25.37 10.94
N THR A 24 10.03 -25.58 12.25
CA THR A 24 10.28 -26.91 12.81
C THR A 24 9.14 -27.88 12.51
N ASP A 25 7.88 -27.45 12.61
CA ASP A 25 6.72 -28.26 12.28
C ASP A 25 6.72 -28.65 10.78
N LEU A 26 7.07 -27.72 9.88
CA LEU A 26 7.20 -27.99 8.44
C LEU A 26 8.35 -28.95 8.13
N ASP A 27 9.51 -28.77 8.76
CA ASP A 27 10.66 -29.66 8.59
C ASP A 27 10.33 -31.08 9.11
N ALA A 28 9.56 -31.21 10.20
CA ALA A 28 9.08 -32.49 10.70
C ALA A 28 8.12 -33.18 9.72
N MET A 29 7.16 -32.44 9.14
CA MET A 29 6.26 -32.95 8.11
C MET A 29 7.03 -33.41 6.87
N LYS A 30 8.05 -32.64 6.44
CA LYS A 30 8.92 -33.00 5.32
C LYS A 30 9.61 -34.35 5.56
N ILE A 31 10.17 -34.56 6.76
CA ILE A 31 10.82 -35.82 7.14
C ILE A 31 9.81 -36.98 7.16
N GLN A 32 8.60 -36.75 7.64
CA GLN A 32 7.56 -37.78 7.71
C GLN A 32 7.14 -38.24 6.30
N GLU A 33 6.93 -37.30 5.37
CA GLU A 33 6.63 -37.62 3.98
C GLU A 33 7.79 -38.34 3.29
N GLN A 34 9.03 -37.90 3.50
CA GLN A 34 10.21 -38.62 2.98
C GLN A 34 10.31 -40.05 3.50
N LYS A 35 10.09 -40.28 4.80
CA LYS A 35 10.07 -41.64 5.37
C LYS A 35 8.97 -42.51 4.77
N LYS A 36 7.81 -41.93 4.46
CA LYS A 36 6.70 -42.62 3.81
C LYS A 36 7.05 -42.96 2.36
N ALA A 37 7.64 -42.04 1.61
CA ALA A 37 8.11 -42.26 0.24
C ALA A 37 9.10 -43.43 0.16
N VAL A 38 10.08 -43.48 1.07
CA VAL A 38 11.05 -44.59 1.18
C VAL A 38 10.37 -45.93 1.46
N ARG A 39 9.37 -45.98 2.36
CA ARG A 39 8.62 -47.21 2.67
C ARG A 39 7.74 -47.68 1.52
N SER A 40 7.23 -46.74 0.71
CA SER A 40 6.32 -47.00 -0.40
C SER A 40 7.05 -47.16 -1.75
N GLY A 41 8.38 -47.01 -1.79
CA GLY A 41 9.19 -47.16 -3.00
C GLY A 41 9.05 -46.00 -4.01
N TYR A 42 8.55 -44.84 -3.58
CA TYR A 42 8.49 -43.63 -4.40
C TYR A 42 9.80 -42.84 -4.30
N ASP A 43 10.08 -42.03 -5.32
CA ASP A 43 11.22 -41.12 -5.34
C ASP A 43 11.11 -40.08 -4.21
N MET A 44 12.20 -39.89 -3.46
CA MET A 44 12.28 -38.98 -2.32
C MET A 44 12.19 -37.51 -2.71
N ASP A 45 12.44 -37.21 -3.99
CA ASP A 45 12.35 -35.85 -4.54
C ASP A 45 10.91 -35.44 -4.87
N ILE A 46 9.95 -36.38 -4.82
CA ILE A 46 8.51 -36.09 -4.94
C ILE A 46 7.97 -35.64 -3.58
N LEU A 47 8.48 -34.51 -3.10
CA LEU A 47 7.84 -33.76 -2.02
C LEU A 47 6.67 -32.96 -2.60
N PRO A 48 5.55 -32.82 -1.87
CA PRO A 48 4.51 -31.87 -2.27
C PRO A 48 5.16 -30.50 -2.46
N SER A 49 5.04 -29.93 -3.68
CA SER A 49 5.68 -28.65 -4.05
C SER A 49 5.40 -27.57 -3.01
N ASP A 50 4.17 -27.55 -2.50
CA ASP A 50 3.68 -26.60 -1.51
C ASP A 50 4.49 -26.64 -0.22
N LEU A 51 4.89 -27.82 0.25
CA LEU A 51 5.61 -27.99 1.52
C LEU A 51 7.04 -27.43 1.43
N ALA A 52 7.69 -27.59 0.28
CA ALA A 52 8.99 -26.99 0.00
C ALA A 52 8.89 -25.46 -0.07
N THR A 53 7.92 -24.93 -0.82
CA THR A 53 7.69 -23.48 -0.96
C THR A 53 7.35 -22.83 0.38
N TYR A 54 6.44 -23.41 1.16
CA TYR A 54 6.09 -22.88 2.49
C TYR A 54 7.28 -22.85 3.45
N GLY A 55 8.15 -23.87 3.42
CA GLY A 55 9.36 -23.91 4.23
C GLY A 55 10.34 -22.79 3.85
N GLU A 56 10.54 -22.55 2.56
CA GLU A 56 11.40 -21.48 2.06
C GLU A 56 10.85 -20.09 2.42
N ASP A 57 9.55 -19.88 2.23
CA ASP A 57 8.88 -18.61 2.56
C ASP A 57 8.89 -18.31 4.06
N ALA A 58 8.70 -19.33 4.90
CA ALA A 58 8.82 -19.17 6.35
C ALA A 58 10.24 -18.77 6.78
N LYS A 59 11.29 -19.34 6.15
CA LYS A 59 12.70 -18.96 6.39
C LYS A 59 12.99 -17.54 5.89
N LYS A 60 12.48 -17.15 4.72
CA LYS A 60 12.56 -15.77 4.21
C LYS A 60 11.89 -14.78 5.15
N LEU A 61 10.69 -15.11 5.66
CA LEU A 61 9.97 -14.29 6.62
C LEU A 61 10.75 -14.12 7.92
N LEU A 62 11.30 -15.21 8.47
CA LEU A 62 12.14 -15.16 9.67
C LEU A 62 13.35 -14.23 9.48
N ASN A 63 14.04 -14.35 8.34
CA ASN A 63 15.18 -13.50 8.03
C ASN A 63 14.77 -12.01 7.92
N LYS A 64 13.63 -11.70 7.29
CA LYS A 64 13.10 -10.33 7.24
C LYS A 64 12.85 -9.75 8.64
N LEU A 65 12.28 -10.53 9.55
CA LEU A 65 12.00 -10.08 10.93
C LEU A 65 13.27 -9.87 11.76
N GLN A 66 14.33 -10.64 11.51
CA GLN A 66 15.60 -10.53 12.24
C GLN A 66 16.51 -9.42 11.68
N THR A 67 16.52 -9.23 10.35
CA THR A 67 17.57 -8.45 9.67
C THR A 67 17.06 -7.12 9.09
N ARG A 68 15.77 -6.99 8.76
CA ARG A 68 15.21 -5.80 8.07
C ARG A 68 14.37 -4.89 8.96
N ASN A 69 14.41 -5.08 10.28
CA ASN A 69 13.55 -4.37 11.24
C ASN A 69 12.05 -4.45 10.88
N GLU A 70 11.64 -5.52 10.17
CA GLU A 70 10.22 -5.77 9.93
C GLU A 70 9.58 -6.32 11.21
N ARG A 71 8.36 -5.87 11.48
CA ARG A 71 7.47 -6.40 12.51
C ARG A 71 6.34 -7.18 11.88
N LEU A 72 5.81 -8.13 12.66
CA LEU A 72 4.65 -8.92 12.30
C LEU A 72 3.40 -8.32 12.97
N PHE A 73 2.32 -8.22 12.23
CA PHE A 73 1.04 -7.68 12.68
C PHE A 73 -0.07 -8.70 12.44
N MET A 74 -1.04 -8.74 13.35
CA MET A 74 -2.32 -9.42 13.13
C MET A 74 -3.30 -8.40 12.59
N LEU A 75 -3.83 -8.67 11.40
CA LEU A 75 -4.79 -7.82 10.71
C LEU A 75 -6.15 -8.51 10.62
N THR A 76 -7.21 -7.78 10.96
CA THR A 76 -8.59 -8.14 10.64
C THR A 76 -9.11 -7.17 9.60
N PHE A 77 -9.61 -7.70 8.48
CA PHE A 77 -10.18 -6.93 7.39
C PHE A 77 -11.68 -7.19 7.33
N LEU A 78 -12.49 -6.14 7.48
CA LEU A 78 -13.95 -6.25 7.46
C LEU A 78 -14.53 -5.39 6.35
N VAL A 79 -15.50 -5.95 5.63
CA VAL A 79 -16.33 -5.21 4.67
C VAL A 79 -17.76 -5.24 5.21
N LEU A 80 -18.24 -4.06 5.62
CA LEU A 80 -19.62 -3.88 6.09
C LEU A 80 -20.48 -3.35 4.95
N ASN A 81 -21.48 -4.14 4.56
CA ASN A 81 -22.53 -3.76 3.64
C ASN A 81 -23.81 -3.44 4.41
N VAL A 82 -24.47 -2.35 4.06
CA VAL A 82 -25.74 -1.91 4.64
C VAL A 82 -26.66 -1.54 3.48
N ALA A 83 -27.90 -1.98 3.54
CA ALA A 83 -28.91 -1.69 2.53
C ALA A 83 -30.32 -1.69 3.14
N ASP A 84 -31.25 -1.00 2.48
CA ASP A 84 -32.62 -0.80 2.94
C ASP A 84 -33.47 -2.07 2.88
N THR A 85 -33.08 -3.04 2.04
CA THR A 85 -33.78 -4.32 1.85
C THR A 85 -32.82 -5.50 1.86
N LYS A 86 -33.30 -6.66 2.30
CA LYS A 86 -32.51 -7.91 2.32
C LYS A 86 -32.03 -8.33 0.93
N GLN A 87 -32.84 -8.09 -0.10
CA GLN A 87 -32.47 -8.39 -1.49
C GLN A 87 -31.30 -7.52 -1.97
N LYS A 88 -31.37 -6.21 -1.71
CA LYS A 88 -30.28 -5.27 -2.05
C LYS A 88 -29.00 -5.60 -1.27
N LEU A 89 -29.12 -5.91 0.03
CA LEU A 89 -27.98 -6.35 0.83
C LEU A 89 -27.33 -7.62 0.27
N GLY A 90 -28.14 -8.60 -0.15
CA GLY A 90 -27.65 -9.83 -0.77
C GLY A 90 -26.83 -9.56 -2.03
N ASN A 91 -27.33 -8.66 -2.89
CA ASN A 91 -26.64 -8.25 -4.11
C ASN A 91 -25.33 -7.51 -3.80
N ASP A 92 -25.33 -6.57 -2.86
CA ASP A 92 -24.13 -5.81 -2.48
C ASP A 92 -23.02 -6.71 -1.95
N VAL A 93 -23.38 -7.70 -1.11
CA VAL A 93 -22.41 -8.66 -0.58
C VAL A 93 -21.89 -9.58 -1.70
N PHE A 94 -22.75 -10.00 -2.63
CA PHE A 94 -22.33 -10.79 -3.79
C PHE A 94 -21.36 -10.01 -4.68
N GLN A 95 -21.63 -8.74 -4.94
CA GLN A 95 -20.73 -7.86 -5.70
C GLN A 95 -19.39 -7.67 -4.99
N ALA A 96 -19.39 -7.40 -3.67
CA ALA A 96 -18.17 -7.24 -2.89
C ALA A 96 -17.30 -8.51 -2.93
N ALA A 97 -17.91 -9.69 -2.79
CA ALA A 97 -17.23 -10.97 -2.93
C ALA A 97 -16.66 -11.16 -4.34
N GLY A 98 -17.43 -10.81 -5.38
CA GLY A 98 -16.98 -10.88 -6.77
C GLY A 98 -15.79 -9.98 -7.08
N VAL A 99 -15.73 -8.77 -6.51
CA VAL A 99 -14.57 -7.87 -6.63
C VAL A 99 -13.35 -8.48 -5.94
N ALA A 100 -13.49 -8.96 -4.71
CA ALA A 100 -12.38 -9.59 -3.99
C ALA A 100 -11.82 -10.82 -4.74
N GLN A 101 -12.71 -11.63 -5.33
CA GLN A 101 -12.33 -12.83 -6.07
C GLN A 101 -11.48 -12.53 -7.31
N LYS A 102 -11.71 -11.39 -8.00
CA LYS A 102 -10.85 -10.94 -9.12
C LYS A 102 -9.38 -10.75 -8.70
N TYR A 103 -9.15 -10.47 -7.42
CA TYR A 103 -7.82 -10.31 -6.83
C TYR A 103 -7.39 -11.53 -6.00
N ASN A 104 -7.93 -12.72 -6.29
CA ASN A 104 -7.64 -13.97 -5.57
C ASN A 104 -7.89 -13.90 -4.06
N CYS A 105 -8.78 -12.99 -3.63
CA CYS A 105 -9.16 -12.84 -2.24
C CYS A 105 -10.55 -13.43 -2.02
N SER A 106 -10.73 -14.18 -0.93
CA SER A 106 -12.03 -14.74 -0.55
C SER A 106 -12.56 -14.01 0.68
N LEU A 107 -13.76 -13.44 0.55
CA LEU A 107 -14.48 -12.85 1.68
C LEU A 107 -15.31 -13.93 2.37
N VAL A 108 -15.13 -14.06 3.69
CA VAL A 108 -15.90 -14.99 4.51
C VAL A 108 -17.07 -14.24 5.13
N ARG A 109 -18.29 -14.79 4.99
CA ARG A 109 -19.46 -14.23 5.69
C ARG A 109 -19.40 -14.55 7.17
N LEU A 110 -19.72 -13.55 7.99
CA LEU A 110 -19.81 -13.67 9.45
C LEU A 110 -21.19 -14.16 9.86
N ASP A 111 -21.54 -15.37 9.43
CA ASP A 111 -22.83 -15.98 9.75
C ASP A 111 -22.93 -16.25 11.26
N TYR A 112 -24.05 -15.84 11.87
CA TYR A 112 -24.28 -15.85 13.32
C TYR A 112 -23.32 -14.98 14.14
N GLN A 113 -22.51 -14.15 13.47
CA GLN A 113 -21.59 -13.20 14.09
C GLN A 113 -21.83 -11.77 13.61
N GLN A 114 -23.06 -11.46 13.16
CA GLN A 114 -23.37 -10.17 12.55
C GLN A 114 -23.26 -9.02 13.56
N GLU A 115 -23.67 -9.23 14.81
CA GLU A 115 -23.52 -8.24 15.88
C GLU A 115 -22.04 -7.96 16.15
N GLN A 116 -21.21 -9.00 16.30
CA GLN A 116 -19.78 -8.88 16.51
C GLN A 116 -19.10 -8.19 15.32
N GLY A 117 -19.52 -8.51 14.11
CA GLY A 117 -19.05 -7.87 12.87
C GLY A 117 -19.42 -6.39 12.81
N LEU A 118 -20.64 -6.04 13.23
CA LEU A 118 -21.10 -4.65 13.31
C LEU A 118 -20.32 -3.87 14.38
N VAL A 119 -20.22 -4.39 15.61
CA VAL A 119 -19.46 -3.76 16.71
C VAL A 119 -18.00 -3.54 16.29
N SER A 120 -17.40 -4.52 15.63
CA SER A 120 -16.03 -4.40 15.11
C SER A 120 -15.91 -3.45 13.93
N SER A 121 -17.01 -3.07 13.29
CA SER A 121 -17.03 -2.10 12.19
C SER A 121 -17.34 -0.67 12.66
N LEU A 122 -17.72 -0.48 13.93
CA LEU A 122 -17.90 0.83 14.53
C LEU A 122 -16.54 1.44 14.91
N PRO A 123 -16.41 2.78 14.95
CA PRO A 123 -15.18 3.47 15.31
C PRO A 123 -14.93 3.45 16.84
N LEU A 124 -15.13 2.30 17.48
CA LEU A 124 -14.94 2.08 18.92
C LEU A 124 -13.54 1.54 19.25
N GLY A 125 -12.76 1.15 18.24
CA GLY A 125 -11.44 0.53 18.43
C GLY A 125 -11.50 -0.88 19.02
N ILE A 126 -12.67 -1.53 19.01
CA ILE A 126 -12.89 -2.87 19.53
C ILE A 126 -12.97 -3.85 18.37
N ASN A 127 -12.21 -4.95 18.44
CA ASN A 127 -12.30 -6.05 17.48
C ASN A 127 -12.78 -7.33 18.18
N GLN A 128 -13.98 -7.78 17.83
CA GLN A 128 -14.56 -9.03 18.33
C GLN A 128 -14.39 -10.20 17.35
N ILE A 129 -13.84 -9.95 16.16
CA ILE A 129 -13.64 -10.96 15.14
C ILE A 129 -12.29 -11.65 15.34
N LYS A 130 -12.34 -12.98 15.49
CA LYS A 130 -11.17 -13.82 15.73
C LYS A 130 -10.41 -14.16 14.44
N ILE A 131 -11.03 -13.97 13.28
CA ILE A 131 -10.41 -14.25 11.98
C ILE A 131 -9.36 -13.17 11.70
N GLN A 132 -8.09 -13.55 11.80
CA GLN A 132 -6.95 -12.65 11.65
C GLN A 132 -5.95 -13.20 10.66
N ARG A 133 -5.29 -12.30 9.93
CA ARG A 133 -4.18 -12.63 9.01
C ARG A 133 -2.91 -11.98 9.52
N SER A 134 -1.83 -12.77 9.52
CA SER A 134 -0.52 -12.27 9.87
C SER A 134 0.12 -11.59 8.66
N LEU A 135 0.55 -10.34 8.80
CA LEU A 135 1.17 -9.54 7.75
C LEU A 135 2.42 -8.85 8.26
N THR A 136 3.39 -8.62 7.37
CA THR A 136 4.58 -7.85 7.72
C THR A 136 4.33 -6.34 7.65
N THR A 137 5.25 -5.56 8.20
CA THR A 137 5.16 -4.08 8.20
C THR A 137 4.96 -3.53 6.79
N SER A 138 5.75 -4.03 5.84
CA SER A 138 5.68 -3.63 4.43
C SER A 138 4.30 -3.89 3.83
N ASN A 139 3.67 -5.02 4.16
CA ASN A 139 2.36 -5.39 3.62
C ASN A 139 1.24 -4.58 4.28
N VAL A 140 1.33 -4.31 5.58
CA VAL A 140 0.35 -3.46 6.30
C VAL A 140 0.39 -2.02 5.77
N ALA A 141 1.58 -1.50 5.46
CA ALA A 141 1.75 -0.14 4.97
C ALA A 141 1.00 0.15 3.66
N VAL A 142 0.80 -0.87 2.82
CA VAL A 142 0.02 -0.74 1.56
C VAL A 142 -1.44 -0.37 1.83
N PHE A 143 -1.99 -0.76 2.98
CA PHE A 143 -3.37 -0.43 3.36
C PHE A 143 -3.52 0.99 3.93
N VAL A 144 -2.41 1.70 4.18
CA VAL A 144 -2.45 3.08 4.68
C VAL A 144 -2.57 4.03 3.48
N PRO A 145 -3.72 4.71 3.29
CA PRO A 145 -4.00 5.47 2.06
C PRO A 145 -3.18 6.76 1.86
N PHE A 146 -2.19 7.06 2.72
CA PHE A 146 -1.56 8.40 2.78
C PHE A 146 -0.03 8.39 2.97
N VAL A 147 0.70 7.61 2.19
CA VAL A 147 2.18 7.67 2.21
C VAL A 147 2.81 8.47 1.08
N THR A 148 2.03 8.99 0.13
CA THR A 148 2.54 10.04 -0.76
C THR A 148 2.22 11.41 -0.16
N GLN A 149 3.26 12.10 0.31
CA GLN A 149 3.17 13.53 0.55
C GLN A 149 2.94 14.21 -0.79
N GLU A 150 1.75 14.77 -0.98
CA GLU A 150 1.45 15.59 -2.14
C GLU A 150 1.75 17.05 -1.83
N LEU A 151 2.44 17.71 -2.76
CA LEU A 151 2.58 19.16 -2.72
C LEU A 151 1.45 19.75 -3.55
N PHE A 152 0.30 19.95 -2.91
CA PHE A 152 -0.91 20.48 -3.52
C PHE A 152 -1.45 21.66 -2.71
N GLN A 153 -0.97 22.86 -3.04
CA GLN A 153 -1.42 24.10 -2.42
C GLN A 153 -2.62 24.69 -3.16
N SER A 154 -3.46 25.41 -2.43
CA SER A 154 -4.61 26.16 -2.97
C SER A 154 -4.26 27.65 -3.12
N GLY A 155 -5.06 28.42 -3.86
CA GLY A 155 -4.84 29.86 -4.05
C GLY A 155 -3.93 30.15 -5.24
N ALA A 156 -2.91 31.01 -5.05
CA ALA A 156 -1.96 31.42 -6.09
C ALA A 156 -0.89 30.34 -6.42
N ALA A 157 -1.20 29.07 -6.14
CA ALA A 157 -0.30 27.96 -6.40
C ALA A 157 -0.22 27.66 -7.89
N MET A 158 1.00 27.45 -8.40
CA MET A 158 1.27 27.19 -9.81
C MET A 158 1.51 25.71 -10.07
N TYR A 159 1.20 25.26 -11.28
CA TYR A 159 1.39 23.88 -11.70
C TYR A 159 2.86 23.59 -12.05
N TYR A 160 3.46 22.60 -11.38
CA TYR A 160 4.85 22.17 -11.59
C TYR A 160 4.99 20.79 -12.23
N GLY A 161 3.88 20.10 -12.52
CA GLY A 161 3.90 18.77 -13.14
C GLY A 161 3.08 17.76 -12.36
N ILE A 162 3.40 16.48 -12.57
CA ILE A 162 2.79 15.35 -11.87
C ILE A 162 3.82 14.65 -10.99
N ASN A 163 3.38 14.20 -9.83
CA ASN A 163 4.18 13.36 -8.96
C ASN A 163 4.37 12.00 -9.62
N ALA A 164 5.63 11.60 -9.85
CA ALA A 164 5.96 10.36 -10.56
C ALA A 164 5.47 9.08 -9.85
N LYS A 165 5.19 9.13 -8.55
CA LYS A 165 4.69 7.97 -7.79
C LYS A 165 3.17 7.93 -7.77
N SER A 166 2.53 9.02 -7.37
CA SER A 166 1.07 9.06 -7.19
C SER A 166 0.30 9.47 -8.44
N HIS A 167 0.98 10.03 -9.44
CA HIS A 167 0.38 10.63 -10.64
C HIS A 167 -0.57 11.81 -10.35
N ASN A 168 -0.53 12.34 -9.12
CA ASN A 168 -1.27 13.55 -8.73
C ASN A 168 -0.55 14.82 -9.18
N MET A 169 -1.29 15.93 -9.29
CA MET A 169 -0.73 17.22 -9.65
C MET A 169 0.16 17.79 -8.54
N ILE A 170 1.24 18.47 -8.94
CA ILE A 170 2.10 19.26 -8.06
C ILE A 170 1.70 20.73 -8.24
N MET A 171 1.12 21.31 -7.19
CA MET A 171 0.70 22.71 -7.12
C MET A 171 1.44 23.41 -5.98
N LEU A 172 2.19 24.46 -6.28
CA LEU A 172 3.02 25.17 -5.30
C LEU A 172 2.97 26.69 -5.50
N ASP A 173 2.73 27.42 -4.42
CA ASP A 173 3.03 28.84 -4.29
C ASP A 173 4.41 28.99 -3.63
N ARG A 174 5.41 29.37 -4.43
CA ARG A 174 6.80 29.53 -3.97
C ARG A 174 6.94 30.61 -2.89
N LYS A 175 6.06 31.60 -2.82
CA LYS A 175 6.13 32.66 -1.79
C LYS A 175 5.84 32.13 -0.40
N GLN A 176 5.09 31.03 -0.30
CA GLN A 176 4.78 30.35 0.96
C GLN A 176 5.78 29.24 1.30
N ALA A 177 6.72 28.94 0.40
CA ALA A 177 7.77 27.96 0.64
C ALA A 177 8.86 28.53 1.55
N ARG A 178 9.54 27.66 2.31
CA ARG A 178 10.70 28.04 3.15
C ARG A 178 11.81 28.71 2.35
N CYS A 179 11.99 28.31 1.10
CA CYS A 179 12.87 28.97 0.15
C CYS A 179 12.05 29.28 -1.11
N PRO A 180 11.80 30.56 -1.42
CA PRO A 180 11.01 30.94 -2.59
C PRO A 180 11.79 30.85 -3.90
N ASN A 181 13.10 30.56 -3.86
CA ASN A 181 13.94 30.44 -5.04
C ASN A 181 13.75 29.09 -5.74
N GLY A 182 14.00 29.06 -7.05
CA GLY A 182 13.75 27.91 -7.92
C GLY A 182 14.91 27.75 -8.89
N LEU A 183 15.31 26.50 -9.12
CA LEU A 183 16.42 26.14 -9.98
C LEU A 183 15.96 25.09 -10.98
N LYS A 184 16.12 25.40 -12.28
CA LYS A 184 15.77 24.50 -13.38
C LYS A 184 17.04 24.08 -14.11
N LEU A 185 17.44 22.83 -13.91
CA LEU A 185 18.61 22.22 -14.54
C LEU A 185 18.15 21.20 -15.59
N GLY A 186 18.86 21.13 -16.71
CA GLY A 186 18.57 20.16 -17.76
C GLY A 186 19.51 20.32 -18.94
N THR A 187 19.78 19.21 -19.62
CA THR A 187 20.55 19.17 -20.87
C THR A 187 19.80 19.88 -22.01
N PRO A 188 20.47 20.29 -23.09
CA PRO A 188 19.79 20.78 -24.29
C PRO A 188 18.70 19.80 -24.76
N GLY A 189 17.49 20.31 -25.03
CA GLY A 189 16.33 19.49 -25.44
C GLY A 189 15.52 18.86 -24.30
N SER A 190 15.93 18.98 -23.03
CA SER A 190 15.21 18.40 -21.87
C SER A 190 13.93 19.14 -21.46
N GLY A 191 13.57 20.25 -22.12
CA GLY A 191 12.39 21.05 -21.79
C GLY A 191 12.61 22.14 -20.73
N LYS A 192 13.86 22.44 -20.34
CA LYS A 192 14.22 23.53 -19.41
C LYS A 192 13.52 24.85 -19.75
N SER A 193 13.73 25.34 -20.99
CA SER A 193 13.18 26.62 -21.43
C SER A 193 11.65 26.60 -21.52
N MET A 194 11.06 25.49 -21.96
CA MET A 194 9.59 25.33 -21.98
C MET A 194 8.99 25.41 -20.57
N SER A 195 9.62 24.76 -19.59
CA SER A 195 9.18 24.84 -18.20
C SER A 195 9.32 26.26 -17.65
N CYS A 196 10.42 26.97 -17.95
CA CYS A 196 10.57 28.40 -17.59
C CYS A 196 9.48 29.27 -18.21
N LYS A 197 9.20 29.12 -19.51
CA LYS A 197 8.13 29.87 -20.21
C LYS A 197 6.77 29.64 -19.57
N SER A 198 6.45 28.39 -19.24
CA SER A 198 5.19 28.04 -18.59
C SER A 198 5.05 28.68 -17.21
N GLU A 199 6.14 28.73 -16.43
CA GLU A 199 6.14 29.40 -15.13
C GLU A 199 6.00 30.92 -15.27
N ILE A 200 6.70 31.56 -16.22
CA ILE A 200 6.57 32.99 -16.51
C ILE A 200 5.12 33.35 -16.84
N VAL A 201 4.49 32.60 -17.75
CA VAL A 201 3.08 32.80 -18.11
C VAL A 201 2.15 32.58 -16.92
N SER A 202 2.42 31.56 -16.11
CA SER A 202 1.61 31.29 -14.91
C SER A 202 1.70 32.45 -13.91
N VAL A 203 2.90 32.98 -13.64
CA VAL A 203 3.10 34.16 -12.78
C VAL A 203 2.32 35.34 -13.35
N PHE A 204 2.53 35.67 -14.62
CA PHE A 204 1.87 36.80 -15.28
C PHE A 204 0.34 36.75 -15.20
N LEU A 205 -0.26 35.56 -15.33
CA LEU A 205 -1.71 35.40 -15.34
C LEU A 205 -2.34 35.30 -13.94
N THR A 206 -1.58 34.86 -12.94
CA THR A 206 -2.14 34.51 -11.61
C THR A 206 -1.72 35.45 -10.50
N THR A 207 -0.67 36.25 -10.71
CA THR A 207 -0.16 37.21 -9.73
C THR A 207 -0.02 38.60 -10.32
N ALA A 208 0.11 39.60 -9.46
CA ALA A 208 0.38 40.99 -9.84
C ALA A 208 1.88 41.32 -9.73
N ASP A 209 2.74 40.31 -9.93
CA ASP A 209 4.19 40.47 -9.76
C ASP A 209 4.86 41.01 -11.03
N ASP A 210 5.92 41.78 -10.84
CA ASP A 210 6.81 42.19 -11.93
C ASP A 210 7.73 41.03 -12.35
N ILE A 211 7.89 40.85 -13.66
CA ILE A 211 8.71 39.78 -14.24
C ILE A 211 9.93 40.40 -14.92
N PHE A 212 11.12 40.04 -14.45
CA PHE A 212 12.40 40.43 -15.04
C PHE A 212 13.08 39.21 -15.66
N ILE A 213 13.45 39.30 -16.94
CA ILE A 213 14.08 38.22 -17.69
C ILE A 213 15.45 38.71 -18.19
N SER A 214 16.50 37.97 -17.85
CA SER A 214 17.85 38.17 -18.40
C SER A 214 18.15 37.01 -19.33
N ASP A 215 18.03 37.26 -20.64
CA ASP A 215 18.08 36.23 -21.66
C ASP A 215 19.17 36.52 -22.71
N PRO A 216 20.39 35.96 -22.53
CA PRO A 216 21.46 36.14 -23.49
C PRO A 216 21.23 35.37 -24.81
N GLU A 217 20.33 34.39 -24.84
CA GLU A 217 20.06 33.53 -25.99
C GLU A 217 18.83 33.98 -26.80
N ALA A 218 18.14 35.03 -26.34
CA ALA A 218 16.91 35.58 -26.93
C ALA A 218 15.77 34.54 -27.12
N GLU A 219 15.74 33.48 -26.32
CA GLU A 219 14.69 32.45 -26.32
C GLU A 219 13.33 32.93 -25.81
N TYR A 220 13.29 33.93 -24.94
CA TYR A 220 12.08 34.42 -24.25
C TYR A 220 11.51 35.70 -24.86
N TYR A 221 12.18 36.32 -25.83
CA TYR A 221 11.71 37.54 -26.49
C TYR A 221 10.25 37.47 -27.00
N PRO A 222 9.76 36.36 -27.59
CA PRO A 222 8.38 36.29 -28.05
C PRO A 222 7.30 36.26 -26.95
N LEU A 223 7.68 36.12 -25.68
CA LEU A 223 6.76 36.06 -24.54
C LEU A 223 6.53 37.40 -23.85
N VAL A 224 7.36 38.41 -24.17
CA VAL A 224 7.39 39.72 -23.53
C VAL A 224 7.05 40.82 -24.54
#